data_AF-A0A3C0C215-F1
#
_entry.id   AF-A0A3C0C215-F1
#
_cell.length_a   1.000
_cell.length_b   1.000
_cell.length_c   1.000
_cell.angle_alpha   90.00
_cell.angle_beta   90.00
_cell.angle_gamma   90.00
#
_symmetry.space_group_name_H-M   'P 1'
#
loop_
_entity.id
_entity.type
_entity.pdbx_description
1 polymer ?
#
loop_
_entity_poly.entity_id
_entity_poly.type
_entity_poly.pdbx_seq_one_letter_code
_entity_poly.pdbx_strand_id
1 'polypeptide(L)'
;MSFTSILQIFAGVGLLVYGIIIMGETLQIIAGDRLRTLLAKLTGTPLKGLVVGTTVTGILQSSSATTVMVVSFVDSGLMTLTQAIGVILGADIGTTVTAQLMAFKILNLAYICALFGAAMCMLSHKKRNKQIGVGILGFGLLFIGMEMMSEPMSYLKENPQIMTIFGDHIF
;
A
#
# COMPACT_ATOMS: atom_id res chain seq x y z
N MET A 1 3.95 22.84 20.09
CA MET A 1 3.72 22.64 18.65
C MET A 1 3.08 23.89 18.07
N SER A 2 3.56 24.37 16.93
CA SER A 2 2.88 25.45 16.19
C SER A 2 1.59 24.91 15.57
N PHE A 3 0.58 25.77 15.39
CA PHE A 3 -0.65 25.43 14.66
C PHE A 3 -0.35 24.87 13.26
N THR A 4 0.71 25.39 12.61
CA THR A 4 1.21 24.91 11.33
C THR A 4 1.69 23.45 11.38
N SER A 5 2.31 23.02 12.48
CA SER A 5 2.80 21.64 12.66
C SER A 5 1.64 20.64 12.74
N ILE A 6 0.54 21.02 13.40
CA ILE A 6 -0.67 20.20 13.47
C ILE A 6 -1.27 20.05 12.06
N LEU A 7 -1.42 21.16 11.33
CA LEU A 7 -1.91 21.13 9.96
C LEU A 7 -1.03 20.27 9.03
N GLN A 8 0.29 20.35 9.16
CA GLN A 8 1.22 19.52 8.39
C GLN A 8 1.04 18.02 8.65
N ILE A 9 0.82 17.61 9.91
CA ILE A 9 0.54 16.20 10.24
C ILE A 9 -0.74 15.74 9.55
N PHE A 10 -1.84 16.51 9.67
CA PHE A 10 -3.11 16.14 9.03
C PHE A 10 -3.01 16.12 7.50
N ALA A 11 -2.31 17.09 6.91
CA ALA A 11 -2.06 17.12 5.47
C ALA A 11 -1.21 15.91 5.02
N GLY A 12 -0.17 15.56 5.78
CA GLY A 12 0.68 14.40 5.52
C GLY A 12 -0.09 13.09 5.59
N VAL A 13 -0.93 12.90 6.61
CA VAL A 13 -1.83 11.73 6.71
C VAL A 13 -2.79 11.68 5.52
N GLY A 14 -3.40 12.81 5.15
CA GLY A 14 -4.31 12.88 4.00
C GLY A 14 -3.63 12.48 2.69
N LEU A 15 -2.43 13.01 2.43
CA LEU A 15 -1.62 12.67 1.25
C LEU A 15 -1.19 11.20 1.25
N LEU A 16 -0.79 10.68 2.40
CA LEU A 16 -0.38 9.29 2.57
C LEU A 16 -1.53 8.35 2.24
N VAL A 17 -2.69 8.56 2.88
CA VAL A 17 -3.88 7.72 2.69
C VAL A 17 -4.37 7.80 1.25
N TYR A 18 -4.40 9.01 0.66
CA TYR A 18 -4.79 9.18 -0.74
C TYR A 18 -3.83 8.48 -1.70
N GLY A 19 -2.51 8.60 -1.47
CA GLY A 19 -1.48 7.93 -2.24
C GLY A 19 -1.63 6.40 -2.22
N ILE A 20 -1.91 5.82 -1.05
CA ILE A 20 -2.20 4.38 -0.91
C ILE A 20 -3.42 3.97 -1.73
N ILE A 21 -4.53 4.71 -1.61
CA ILE A 21 -5.79 4.39 -2.31
C ILE A 21 -5.58 4.37 -3.82
N ILE A 22 -5.06 5.46 -4.40
CA ILE A 22 -4.94 5.54 -5.87
C ILE A 22 -3.90 4.56 -6.42
N MET A 23 -2.82 4.28 -5.67
CA MET A 23 -1.83 3.28 -6.06
C MET A 23 -2.45 1.88 -6.08
N GLY A 24 -3.19 1.50 -5.03
CA GLY A 24 -3.86 0.20 -4.96
C GLY A 24 -4.90 0.02 -6.07
N GLU A 25 -5.75 1.03 -6.28
CA GLU A 25 -6.79 1.00 -7.31
C GLU A 25 -6.21 0.89 -8.73
N THR A 26 -5.17 1.66 -9.05
CA THR A 26 -4.55 1.62 -10.39
C THR A 26 -3.86 0.30 -10.66
N LEU A 27 -3.15 -0.27 -9.69
CA LEU A 27 -2.54 -1.59 -9.82
C LEU A 27 -3.61 -2.67 -10.02
N GLN A 28 -4.73 -2.58 -9.31
CA GLN A 28 -5.87 -3.48 -9.54
C GLN A 28 -6.46 -3.33 -10.94
N ILE A 29 -6.65 -2.11 -11.44
CA ILE A 29 -7.17 -1.85 -12.80
C ILE A 29 -6.23 -2.39 -13.88
N ILE A 30 -4.91 -2.30 -13.67
CA ILE A 30 -3.90 -2.70 -14.67
C ILE A 30 -3.62 -4.21 -14.61
N ALA A 31 -3.61 -4.81 -13.42
CA ALA A 31 -3.16 -6.19 -13.20
C ALA A 31 -4.26 -7.18 -12.84
N GLY A 32 -5.50 -6.74 -12.57
CA GLY A 32 -6.58 -7.55 -12.01
C GLY A 32 -6.81 -8.90 -12.71
N ASP A 33 -6.99 -8.92 -14.03
CA ASP A 33 -7.24 -10.15 -14.79
C ASP A 33 -6.07 -11.14 -14.73
N ARG A 34 -4.84 -10.62 -14.73
CA ARG A 34 -3.61 -11.43 -14.62
C ARG A 34 -3.48 -12.05 -13.24
N LEU A 35 -3.80 -11.29 -12.20
CA LEU A 35 -3.74 -11.73 -10.82
C LEU A 35 -4.83 -12.75 -10.50
N ARG A 36 -6.04 -12.56 -11.05
CA ARG A 36 -7.11 -13.57 -11.06
C ARG A 36 -6.64 -14.87 -11.68
N THR A 37 -5.94 -14.79 -12.81
CA THR A 37 -5.38 -15.97 -13.48
C THR A 37 -4.28 -16.65 -12.66
N LEU A 38 -3.39 -15.89 -12.02
CA LEU A 38 -2.36 -16.43 -11.13
C LEU A 38 -2.97 -17.15 -9.93
N LEU A 39 -3.96 -16.52 -9.28
CA LEU A 39 -4.70 -17.12 -8.17
C LEU A 39 -5.44 -18.39 -8.58
N ALA A 40 -6.06 -18.44 -9.76
CA ALA A 40 -6.74 -19.64 -10.22
C ALA A 40 -5.80 -20.79 -10.57
N LYS A 41 -4.59 -20.50 -11.08
CA LYS A 41 -3.66 -21.53 -11.58
C LYS A 41 -2.65 -22.03 -10.54
N LEU A 42 -2.30 -21.21 -9.55
CA LEU A 42 -1.15 -21.48 -8.68
C LEU A 42 -1.52 -21.82 -7.23
N THR A 43 -2.81 -21.86 -6.88
CA THR A 43 -3.29 -22.08 -5.50
C THR A 43 -3.61 -23.54 -5.17
N GLY A 44 -3.00 -24.51 -5.87
CA GLY A 44 -3.34 -25.94 -5.72
C GLY A 44 -3.17 -26.53 -4.31
N THR A 45 -2.40 -25.89 -3.42
CA THR A 45 -2.22 -26.31 -2.01
C THR A 45 -2.21 -25.08 -1.10
N PRO A 46 -2.57 -25.18 0.20
CA PRO A 46 -2.60 -24.03 1.11
C PRO A 46 -1.27 -23.28 1.21
N LEU A 47 -0.13 -24.00 1.20
CA LEU A 47 1.20 -23.36 1.23
C LEU A 47 1.49 -22.55 -0.04
N LYS A 48 1.12 -23.09 -1.21
CA LYS A 48 1.20 -22.32 -2.47
C LYS A 48 0.24 -21.15 -2.45
N GLY A 49 -0.96 -21.33 -1.89
CA GLY A 49 -1.92 -20.27 -1.63
C GLY A 49 -1.30 -19.12 -0.84
N LEU A 50 -0.59 -19.44 0.24
CA LEU A 50 0.11 -18.45 1.06
C LEU A 50 1.13 -17.64 0.26
N VAL A 51 2.04 -18.30 -0.47
CA VAL A 51 3.05 -17.59 -1.27
C VAL A 51 2.41 -16.72 -2.35
N VAL A 52 1.36 -17.23 -3.01
CA VAL A 52 0.63 -16.48 -4.03
C VAL A 52 -0.09 -15.30 -3.41
N GLY A 53 -0.78 -15.47 -2.28
CA GLY A 53 -1.44 -14.39 -1.53
C GLY A 53 -0.47 -13.30 -1.11
N THR A 54 0.68 -13.66 -0.56
CA THR A 54 1.75 -12.72 -0.19
C THR A 54 2.22 -11.91 -1.38
N THR A 55 2.46 -12.59 -2.51
CA THR A 55 2.93 -11.93 -3.74
C THR A 55 1.86 -11.02 -4.33
N VAL A 56 0.62 -11.51 -4.41
CA VAL A 56 -0.51 -10.77 -4.99
C VAL A 56 -0.81 -9.52 -4.16
N THR A 57 -0.89 -9.64 -2.84
CA THR A 57 -1.18 -8.49 -1.96
C THR A 57 0.01 -7.55 -1.84
N GLY A 58 1.25 -8.05 -1.80
CA GLY A 58 2.43 -7.19 -1.82
C GLY A 58 2.51 -6.32 -3.08
N ILE A 59 2.04 -6.85 -4.22
CA ILE A 59 1.95 -6.09 -5.48
C ILE A 59 0.72 -5.19 -5.50
N LEU A 60 -0.48 -5.71 -5.19
CA LEU A 60 -1.75 -4.97 -5.30
C LEU A 60 -1.96 -3.94 -4.22
N GLN A 61 -1.29 -4.06 -3.07
CA GLN A 61 -1.45 -3.15 -1.93
C GLN A 61 -2.85 -3.16 -1.30
N SER A 62 -3.72 -4.05 -1.74
CA SER A 62 -5.11 -4.17 -1.28
C SER A 62 -5.40 -5.60 -0.85
N SER A 63 -5.29 -5.84 0.45
CA SER A 63 -5.70 -7.11 1.07
C SER A 63 -7.22 -7.30 0.95
N SER A 64 -8.01 -6.23 1.05
CA SER A 64 -9.47 -6.28 0.89
C SER A 64 -9.90 -6.74 -0.51
N ALA A 65 -9.30 -6.20 -1.58
CA ALA A 65 -9.58 -6.65 -2.94
C ALA A 65 -9.15 -8.11 -3.15
N THR A 66 -8.04 -8.52 -2.53
CA THR A 66 -7.57 -9.92 -2.58
C THR A 66 -8.58 -10.86 -1.91
N THR A 67 -9.08 -10.51 -0.73
CA THR A 67 -10.08 -11.29 0.00
C THR A 67 -11.40 -11.39 -0.76
N VAL A 68 -11.91 -10.28 -1.31
CA VAL A 68 -13.14 -10.29 -2.13
C VAL A 68 -12.99 -11.23 -3.33
N MET A 69 -11.84 -11.19 -4.00
CA MET A 69 -11.55 -12.08 -5.14
C MET A 69 -11.49 -13.55 -4.72
N VAL A 70 -10.81 -13.84 -3.61
CA VAL A 70 -10.70 -15.20 -3.06
C VAL A 70 -12.07 -15.76 -2.69
N VAL A 71 -12.91 -14.98 -1.98
CA VAL A 71 -14.28 -15.38 -1.63
C VAL A 71 -15.09 -15.67 -2.89
N SER A 72 -14.96 -14.85 -3.93
CA SER A 72 -15.65 -15.08 -5.21
C SER A 72 -15.23 -16.38 -5.91
N PHE A 73 -13.97 -16.82 -5.75
CA PHE A 73 -13.50 -18.09 -6.33
C PHE A 73 -13.95 -19.31 -5.53
N VAL A 74 -14.10 -19.16 -4.21
CA VAL A 74 -14.70 -20.21 -3.38
C VAL A 74 -16.17 -20.38 -3.74
N ASP A 75 -16.91 -19.27 -3.86
CA ASP A 75 -18.33 -19.27 -4.24
C ASP A 75 -18.55 -19.88 -5.64
N SER A 76 -17.68 -19.56 -6.61
CA SER A 76 -17.75 -20.13 -7.96
C SER A 76 -17.18 -21.56 -8.08
N GLY A 77 -16.74 -22.19 -6.98
CA GLY A 77 -16.14 -23.52 -6.98
C GLY A 77 -14.77 -23.63 -7.67
N LEU A 78 -14.12 -22.50 -7.98
CA LEU A 78 -12.77 -22.46 -8.57
C LEU A 78 -11.67 -22.74 -7.55
N MET A 79 -11.96 -22.56 -6.27
CA MET A 79 -11.01 -22.74 -5.18
C MET A 79 -11.70 -23.34 -3.95
N THR A 80 -11.01 -24.20 -3.21
CA THR A 80 -11.56 -24.74 -1.96
C THR A 80 -11.36 -23.76 -0.80
N LEU A 81 -12.14 -23.89 0.27
CA LEU A 81 -11.97 -23.11 1.49
C LEU A 81 -10.55 -23.25 2.07
N THR A 82 -9.98 -24.45 2.04
CA THR A 82 -8.62 -24.72 2.54
C THR A 82 -7.56 -23.96 1.74
N GLN A 83 -7.72 -23.88 0.42
CA GLN A 83 -6.84 -23.08 -0.44
C GLN A 83 -7.02 -21.57 -0.18
N ALA A 84 -8.27 -21.13 0.04
CA ALA A 84 -8.60 -19.74 0.37
C ALA A 84 -7.93 -19.26 1.66
N ILE A 85 -7.96 -20.08 2.71
CA ILE A 85 -7.29 -19.79 3.98
C ILE A 85 -5.79 -19.54 3.73
N GLY A 86 -5.15 -20.37 2.91
CA GLY A 86 -3.76 -20.17 2.51
C GLY A 86 -3.54 -18.80 1.88
N VAL A 87 -4.34 -18.44 0.88
CA VAL A 87 -4.23 -17.14 0.20
C VAL A 87 -4.47 -15.95 1.14
N ILE A 88 -5.47 -16.03 2.02
CA ILE A 88 -5.79 -14.95 2.96
C ILE A 88 -4.64 -14.74 3.95
N LEU A 89 -4.11 -15.83 4.55
CA LEU A 89 -2.92 -15.75 5.41
C LEU A 89 -1.73 -15.14 4.66
N GLY A 90 -1.55 -15.53 3.40
CA GLY A 90 -0.56 -14.93 2.52
C GLY A 90 -0.77 -13.43 2.33
N ALA A 91 -2.00 -13.00 2.06
CA ALA A 91 -2.35 -11.60 1.82
C ALA A 91 -2.03 -10.71 3.02
N ASP A 92 -2.31 -11.19 4.24
CA ASP A 92 -1.97 -10.49 5.46
C ASP A 92 -0.45 -10.31 5.61
N ILE A 93 0.33 -11.35 5.31
CA ILE A 93 1.80 -11.24 5.24
C ILE A 93 2.23 -10.25 4.16
N GLY A 94 1.60 -10.26 2.98
CA GLY A 94 1.91 -9.36 1.87
C GLY A 94 1.76 -7.88 2.25
N THR A 95 0.77 -7.55 3.08
CA THR A 95 0.55 -6.18 3.57
C THR A 95 1.73 -5.66 4.39
N THR A 96 2.46 -6.54 5.08
CA THR A 96 3.67 -6.17 5.84
C THR A 96 4.84 -5.77 4.94
N VAL A 97 4.92 -6.31 3.71
CA VAL A 97 5.97 -5.98 2.74
C VAL A 97 5.91 -4.50 2.39
N THR A 98 4.71 -3.93 2.29
CA THR A 98 4.51 -2.49 2.06
C THR A 98 5.08 -1.65 3.18
N ALA A 99 4.81 -2.03 4.43
CA ALA A 99 5.32 -1.31 5.60
C ALA A 99 6.86 -1.34 5.62
N GLN A 100 7.46 -2.47 5.23
CA GLN A 100 8.91 -2.57 5.10
C GLN A 100 9.46 -1.70 3.96
N LEU A 101 8.79 -1.68 2.80
CA LEU A 101 9.15 -0.80 1.69
C LEU A 101 9.09 0.68 2.08
N MET A 102 8.12 1.07 2.90
CA MET A 102 8.02 2.43 3.45
C MET A 102 9.15 2.76 4.43
N ALA A 103 9.63 1.77 5.19
CA ALA A 103 10.73 1.96 6.14
C ALA A 103 12.09 2.20 5.46
N PHE A 104 12.27 1.74 4.22
CA PHE A 104 13.42 2.13 3.42
C PHE A 104 13.26 3.60 2.99
N LYS A 105 14.17 4.48 3.44
CA LYS A 105 14.16 5.93 3.19
C LYS A 105 14.37 6.28 1.70
N ILE A 106 13.36 6.04 0.87
CA ILE A 106 13.37 6.19 -0.59
C ILE A 106 12.89 7.60 -1.01
N LEU A 107 13.25 8.62 -0.23
CA LEU A 107 12.73 9.99 -0.33
C LEU A 107 13.02 10.68 -1.67
N ASN A 108 14.26 10.60 -2.15
CA ASN A 108 14.63 11.25 -3.41
C ASN A 108 13.88 10.64 -4.61
N LEU A 109 13.58 9.34 -4.55
CA LEU A 109 12.81 8.67 -5.58
C LEU A 109 11.33 9.06 -5.51
N ALA A 110 10.78 9.31 -4.33
CA ALA A 110 9.38 9.72 -4.15
C ALA A 110 9.04 11.00 -4.92
N TYR A 111 9.87 12.04 -4.81
CA TYR A 111 9.67 13.30 -5.54
C TYR A 111 9.77 13.10 -7.06
N ILE A 112 10.71 12.28 -7.52
CA ILE A 112 10.87 11.94 -8.95
C ILE A 112 9.64 11.17 -9.46
N CYS A 113 9.16 10.19 -8.68
CA CYS A 113 7.94 9.44 -8.98
C CYS A 113 6.72 10.35 -9.04
N ALA A 114 6.55 11.27 -8.08
CA ALA A 114 5.43 12.21 -8.09
C ALA A 114 5.44 13.09 -9.36
N LEU A 115 6.60 13.67 -9.69
CA LEU A 115 6.76 14.51 -10.88
C LEU A 115 6.52 13.73 -12.18
N PHE A 116 7.17 12.58 -12.33
CA PHE A 116 7.04 11.75 -13.53
C PHE A 116 5.63 11.17 -13.67
N GLY A 117 5.03 10.70 -12.57
CA GLY A 117 3.67 10.18 -12.53
C GLY A 117 2.64 11.24 -12.90
N ALA A 118 2.76 12.45 -12.35
CA ALA A 118 1.90 13.59 -12.71
C ALA A 118 2.05 13.95 -14.20
N ALA A 119 3.28 14.09 -14.69
CA ALA A 119 3.55 14.38 -16.10
C ALA A 119 2.97 13.30 -17.02
N MET A 120 3.19 12.02 -16.70
CA MET A 120 2.67 10.90 -17.47
C MET A 120 1.13 10.85 -17.45
N CYS A 121 0.50 11.14 -16.32
CA CYS A 121 -0.97 11.20 -16.19
C CYS A 121 -1.57 12.33 -17.03
N MET A 122 -0.94 13.50 -17.04
CA MET A 122 -1.44 14.69 -17.74
C MET A 122 -1.15 14.66 -19.24
N LEU A 123 0.04 14.21 -19.65
CA LEU A 123 0.53 14.30 -21.03
C LEU A 123 0.19 13.07 -21.88
N SER A 124 -0.14 11.92 -21.26
CA SER A 124 -0.44 10.70 -22.03
C SER A 124 -1.83 10.72 -22.65
N HIS A 125 -1.94 10.46 -23.95
CA HIS A 125 -3.25 10.32 -24.61
C HIS A 125 -3.88 8.92 -24.42
N LYS A 126 -3.08 7.88 -24.15
CA LYS A 126 -3.57 6.51 -23.99
C LYS A 126 -4.05 6.24 -22.56
N LYS A 127 -5.27 5.68 -22.43
CA LYS A 127 -5.89 5.33 -21.13
C LYS A 127 -4.98 4.48 -20.24
N ARG A 128 -4.28 3.49 -20.81
CA ARG A 128 -3.34 2.64 -20.06
C ARG A 128 -2.15 3.42 -19.49
N ASN A 129 -1.53 4.30 -20.28
CA ASN A 129 -0.40 5.09 -19.83
C ASN A 129 -0.81 6.11 -18.76
N LYS A 130 -2.02 6.68 -18.87
CA LYS A 130 -2.58 7.52 -17.79
C LYS A 130 -2.69 6.75 -16.48
N GLN A 131 -3.26 5.53 -16.51
CA GLN A 131 -3.42 4.70 -15.30
C GLN A 131 -2.07 4.33 -14.67
N ILE A 132 -1.06 4.01 -15.49
CA ILE A 132 0.31 3.78 -14.99
C ILE A 132 0.87 5.06 -14.34
N GLY A 133 0.66 6.22 -14.97
CA GLY A 133 1.04 7.52 -14.41
C GLY A 133 0.37 7.82 -13.05
N VAL A 134 -0.93 7.53 -12.92
CA VAL A 134 -1.66 7.67 -11.64
C VAL A 134 -1.09 6.74 -10.57
N GLY A 135 -0.73 5.50 -10.91
CA GLY A 135 -0.10 4.58 -9.96
C GLY A 135 1.27 5.06 -9.47
N ILE A 136 2.11 5.56 -10.38
CA ILE A 136 3.42 6.15 -10.05
C ILE A 136 3.25 7.42 -9.20
N LEU A 137 2.26 8.25 -9.53
CA LEU A 137 1.91 9.43 -8.74
C LEU A 137 1.47 9.03 -7.32
N GLY A 138 0.61 8.03 -7.19
CA GLY A 138 0.19 7.48 -5.89
C GLY A 138 1.34 7.01 -5.03
N PHE A 139 2.29 6.29 -5.63
CA PHE A 139 3.53 5.92 -4.97
C PHE A 139 4.31 7.15 -4.48
N GLY A 140 4.49 8.17 -5.33
CA GLY A 140 5.16 9.41 -4.94
C GLY A 140 4.46 10.15 -3.79
N LEU A 141 3.14 10.33 -3.87
CA LEU A 141 2.34 11.04 -2.86
C LEU A 141 2.33 10.33 -1.50
N LEU A 142 2.32 9.00 -1.51
CA LEU A 142 2.41 8.18 -0.30
C LEU A 142 3.66 8.53 0.52
N PHE A 143 4.84 8.51 -0.12
CA PHE A 143 6.10 8.81 0.55
C PHE A 143 6.26 10.29 0.91
N ILE A 144 5.75 11.20 0.08
CA ILE A 144 5.73 12.64 0.42
C ILE A 144 4.87 12.89 1.66
N GLY A 145 3.72 12.22 1.77
CA GLY A 145 2.87 12.28 2.97
C GLY A 145 3.60 11.81 4.24
N MET A 146 4.37 10.71 4.15
CA MET A 146 5.20 10.24 5.27
C MET A 146 6.28 11.24 5.69
N GLU A 147 6.92 11.91 4.74
CA GLU A 147 7.95 12.91 5.05
C GLU A 147 7.35 14.14 5.74
N MET A 148 6.22 14.62 5.24
CA MET A 148 5.50 15.75 5.85
C MET A 148 5.09 15.46 7.29
N MET A 149 4.89 14.19 7.65
CA MET A 149 4.62 13.77 9.03
C MET A 149 5.89 13.68 9.88
N SER A 150 7.05 13.42 9.28
CA SER A 150 8.29 13.13 10.01
C SER A 150 8.88 14.38 10.68
N GLU A 151 8.80 15.54 10.03
CA GLU A 151 9.33 16.81 10.56
C GLU A 151 8.57 17.32 11.81
N PRO A 152 7.22 17.36 11.86
CA PRO A 152 6.50 17.71 13.09
C PRO A 152 6.65 16.69 14.22
N MET A 153 6.84 15.40 13.89
CA MET A 153 6.94 14.31 14.86
C MET A 153 8.29 14.25 15.56
N SER A 154 9.38 14.73 14.95
CA SER A 154 10.68 14.84 15.63
C SER A 154 10.61 15.81 16.82
N TYR A 155 9.84 16.90 16.70
CA TYR A 155 9.61 17.84 17.81
C TYR A 155 8.84 17.21 18.99
N LEU A 156 8.00 16.20 18.75
CA LEU A 156 7.35 15.46 19.84
C LEU A 156 8.31 14.49 20.53
N LYS A 157 9.21 13.87 19.77
CA LYS A 157 10.23 12.94 20.28
C LYS A 157 11.22 13.64 21.23
N GLU A 158 11.50 14.92 21.00
CA GLU A 158 12.44 15.71 21.80
C GLU A 158 11.82 16.28 23.08
N ASN A 159 10.50 16.17 23.29
CA ASN A 159 9.85 16.75 24.46
C ASN A 159 9.87 15.77 25.66
N PRO A 160 10.62 16.06 26.74
CA PRO A 160 10.83 15.14 27.87
C PRO A 160 9.53 14.71 28.55
N GLN A 161 8.51 15.60 28.60
CA GLN A 161 7.22 15.32 29.24
C GLN A 161 6.39 14.27 28.49
N ILE A 162 6.53 14.17 27.18
CA ILE A 162 5.83 13.15 26.38
C ILE A 162 6.54 11.81 26.53
N MET A 163 7.88 11.83 26.54
CA MET A 163 8.69 10.62 26.76
C MET A 163 8.50 10.04 28.17
N THR A 164 8.22 10.84 29.21
CA THR A 164 7.89 10.29 30.55
C THR A 164 6.49 9.68 30.61
N ILE A 165 5.50 10.28 29.95
CA ILE A 165 4.11 9.73 29.91
C ILE A 165 4.06 8.38 29.17
N PHE A 166 4.86 8.19 28.12
CA PHE A 166 4.93 6.93 27.38
C PHE A 166 6.06 5.99 27.86
N GLY A 167 7.08 6.52 28.54
CA GLY A 167 8.22 5.76 29.05
C GLY A 167 7.93 4.95 30.31
N ASP A 168 7.03 5.43 31.17
CA ASP A 168 6.63 4.71 32.40
C ASP A 168 5.62 3.56 32.12
N HIS A 169 5.18 3.39 30.86
CA HIS A 169 4.21 2.36 30.46
C HIS A 169 4.72 1.42 29.35
N ILE A 170 6.01 1.45 29.04
CA ILE A 170 6.64 0.49 28.14
C ILE A 170 7.67 -0.30 28.94
N PHE A 171 7.18 -1.45 29.43
CA PHE A 171 7.74 -2.46 30.35
C PHE A 171 7.51 -2.21 31.84
#